data_AF-A0A7G6XA50-F1
#
_entry.id   AF-A0A7G6XA50-F1
#
_cell.length_a   1.000
_cell.length_b   1.000
_cell.length_c   1.000
_cell.angle_alpha   90.00
_cell.angle_beta   90.00
_cell.angle_gamma   90.00
#
_symmetry.space_group_name_H-M   'P 1'
#
loop_
_entity.id
_entity.type
_entity.pdbx_description
1 polymer ?
#
loop_
_entity_poly.entity_id
_entity_poly.type
_entity_poly.pdbx_seq_one_letter_code
_entity_poly.pdbx_strand_id
1 'polypeptide(L)'
;MRERSVFGSFRRVAETSSNIKAMISRSRGPHYRRVISLALAVMIAAATALLAVPADAAGKGVLHVIQGLPGRSLDISVDGRTVARGVKAAEIVGPLDVAAGQRKVTAREGGKVVIERVVTVGADSNLDVVVHRPAAPTAAPVITTYANKLTGIPKDKAALRVAHTAAVGPADIRVNGKVLFANVANGESLDVVVPAGTYSVEIVPAGATSPVILGPLALPVKAGYLTRVFAIGEPNSKTMNVTVTSLRLPSAGSDRPNLVNTGTGGQAAGLVNGEQSPVAPIALVALLLVGASLLTIRKVVRR
;
A
#
# COMPACT_ATOMS: atom_id res chain seq x y z
N MET A 1 37.25 -43.82 49.48
CA MET A 1 36.82 -43.38 50.83
C MET A 1 35.68 -42.38 50.63
N ARG A 2 34.45 -42.81 50.96
CA ARG A 2 33.18 -42.07 51.15
C ARG A 2 32.48 -41.39 49.96
N GLU A 3 31.54 -42.14 49.40
CA GLU A 3 30.27 -41.68 48.81
C GLU A 3 29.36 -40.98 49.84
N ARG A 4 28.47 -40.09 49.38
CA ARG A 4 27.14 -39.88 49.98
C ARG A 4 26.08 -39.55 48.93
N SER A 5 25.25 -40.56 48.67
CA SER A 5 23.88 -40.50 48.15
C SER A 5 22.92 -40.10 49.28
N VAL A 6 21.85 -39.34 48.99
CA VAL A 6 20.57 -39.43 49.72
C VAL A 6 19.40 -39.22 48.76
N PHE A 7 18.79 -40.33 48.36
CA PHE A 7 17.40 -40.45 47.93
C PHE A 7 16.46 -40.26 49.12
N GLY A 8 15.33 -39.59 48.92
CA GLY A 8 14.19 -39.57 49.85
C GLY A 8 12.94 -40.12 49.17
N SER A 9 12.42 -41.22 49.70
CA SER A 9 11.28 -42.01 49.22
C SER A 9 10.10 -42.03 50.22
N PHE A 10 8.92 -42.41 49.72
CA PHE A 10 7.66 -42.80 50.41
C PHE A 10 6.73 -41.64 50.85
N ARG A 11 5.39 -41.70 50.72
CA ARG A 11 4.46 -42.84 50.83
C ARG A 11 3.06 -42.47 50.23
N ARG A 12 2.38 -43.45 49.61
CA ARG A 12 0.92 -43.49 49.34
C ARG A 12 0.16 -44.06 50.56
N VAL A 13 -1.18 -44.05 50.47
CA VAL A 13 -2.25 -44.76 51.25
C VAL A 13 -2.98 -43.80 52.22
N ALA A 14 -4.32 -43.70 52.34
CA ALA A 14 -5.52 -44.45 51.93
C ALA A 14 -6.65 -43.43 51.55
N GLU A 15 -7.56 -43.64 50.59
CA GLU A 15 -8.77 -44.49 50.65
C GLU A 15 -9.64 -44.32 51.92
N THR A 16 -10.68 -43.51 51.82
CA THR A 16 -11.83 -43.54 52.74
C THR A 16 -13.12 -43.64 51.93
N SER A 17 -13.71 -44.83 51.97
CA SER A 17 -15.04 -45.17 51.47
C SER A 17 -16.09 -44.99 52.58
N SER A 18 -17.22 -44.31 52.30
CA SER A 18 -18.57 -44.69 52.74
C SER A 18 -19.59 -43.74 52.08
N ASN A 19 -20.42 -44.20 51.12
CA ASN A 19 -21.73 -44.82 51.30
C ASN A 19 -22.72 -43.99 52.14
N ILE A 20 -23.55 -43.16 51.48
CA ILE A 20 -24.98 -43.04 51.85
C ILE A 20 -25.83 -43.11 50.59
N LYS A 21 -26.56 -44.21 50.54
CA LYS A 21 -27.60 -44.60 49.60
C LYS A 21 -28.91 -43.93 50.03
N ALA A 22 -29.75 -43.63 49.04
CA ALA A 22 -31.20 -43.42 49.12
C ALA A 22 -31.74 -42.03 49.51
N MET A 23 -32.32 -41.35 48.50
CA MET A 23 -33.75 -40.99 48.54
C MET A 23 -34.27 -40.86 47.10
N ILE A 24 -34.57 -42.00 46.47
CA ILE A 24 -35.36 -42.04 45.23
C ILE A 24 -36.81 -41.78 45.64
N SER A 25 -37.27 -40.54 45.47
CA SER A 25 -38.69 -40.23 45.51
C SER A 25 -39.32 -40.69 44.20
N ARG A 26 -40.18 -41.70 44.30
CA ARG A 26 -41.11 -42.11 43.25
C ARG A 26 -42.21 -41.04 43.12
N SER A 27 -42.13 -40.19 42.09
CA SER A 27 -43.33 -39.53 41.58
C SER A 27 -43.78 -40.20 40.28
N ARG A 28 -45.02 -40.71 40.33
CA ARG A 28 -45.78 -41.36 39.27
C ARG A 28 -46.31 -40.29 38.30
N GLY A 29 -46.27 -40.55 36.99
CA GLY A 29 -47.03 -39.77 36.00
C GLY A 29 -46.51 -39.93 34.56
N PRO A 30 -47.28 -40.49 33.60
CA PRO A 30 -46.78 -40.87 32.29
C PRO A 30 -47.03 -39.81 31.22
N HIS A 31 -46.57 -38.56 31.37
CA HIS A 31 -46.74 -37.55 30.30
C HIS A 31 -45.53 -36.66 30.01
N TYR A 32 -44.42 -36.77 30.74
CA TYR A 32 -43.27 -35.86 30.58
C TYR A 32 -42.15 -36.35 29.65
N ARG A 33 -42.36 -37.48 28.95
CA ARG A 33 -41.31 -38.11 28.12
C ARG A 33 -41.24 -37.65 26.66
N ARG A 34 -42.16 -36.79 26.19
CA ARG A 34 -42.17 -36.34 24.78
C ARG A 34 -41.85 -34.86 24.57
N VAL A 35 -41.64 -34.07 25.64
CA VAL A 35 -41.38 -32.62 25.51
C VAL A 35 -39.90 -32.26 25.76
N ILE A 36 -39.11 -33.17 26.35
CA ILE A 36 -37.70 -32.89 26.68
C ILE A 36 -36.74 -33.16 25.49
N SER A 37 -37.17 -33.89 24.46
CA SER A 37 -36.32 -34.20 23.30
C SER A 37 -36.23 -33.09 22.25
N LEU A 38 -37.07 -32.05 22.31
CA LEU A 38 -37.01 -30.94 21.34
C LEU A 38 -36.18 -29.73 21.83
N ALA A 39 -35.96 -29.59 23.15
CA ALA A 39 -35.24 -28.45 23.70
C ALA A 39 -33.71 -28.55 23.57
N LEU A 40 -33.15 -29.77 23.44
CA LEU A 40 -31.70 -29.97 23.32
C LEU A 40 -31.20 -29.89 21.87
N ALA A 41 -32.07 -30.14 20.87
CA ALA A 41 -31.69 -30.05 19.45
C ALA A 41 -31.62 -28.59 18.95
N VAL A 42 -32.40 -27.68 19.54
CA VAL A 42 -32.38 -26.25 19.16
C VAL A 42 -31.19 -25.50 19.79
N MET A 43 -30.67 -25.95 20.94
CA MET A 43 -29.50 -25.33 21.59
C MET A 43 -28.15 -25.69 20.94
N ILE A 44 -28.06 -26.82 20.21
CA ILE A 44 -26.84 -27.16 19.44
C ILE A 44 -26.85 -26.48 18.06
N ALA A 45 -28.03 -26.19 17.49
CA ALA A 45 -28.14 -25.46 16.23
C ALA A 45 -27.93 -23.93 16.38
N ALA A 46 -28.14 -23.37 17.57
CA ALA A 46 -27.96 -21.93 17.83
C ALA A 46 -26.52 -21.53 18.19
N ALA A 47 -25.65 -22.48 18.55
CA ALA A 47 -24.27 -22.19 18.95
C ALA A 47 -23.29 -22.06 17.77
N THR A 48 -23.66 -22.49 16.56
CA THR A 48 -22.79 -22.40 15.37
C THR A 48 -22.94 -21.09 14.59
N ALA A 49 -23.89 -20.23 14.94
CA ALA A 49 -24.14 -18.97 14.24
C ALA A 49 -23.30 -17.77 14.77
N LEU A 50 -22.53 -17.94 15.84
CA LEU A 50 -21.84 -16.82 16.52
C LEU A 50 -20.42 -16.50 16.03
N LEU A 51 -19.93 -17.11 14.95
CA LEU A 51 -18.65 -16.76 14.31
C LEU A 51 -18.75 -16.52 12.80
N ALA A 52 -19.95 -16.18 12.31
CA ALA A 52 -20.02 -15.48 11.03
C ALA A 52 -19.49 -14.06 11.25
N VAL A 53 -18.16 -13.91 11.25
CA VAL A 53 -17.53 -12.61 10.99
C VAL A 53 -18.18 -12.13 9.70
N PRO A 54 -18.79 -10.93 9.66
CA PRO A 54 -19.32 -10.42 8.43
C PRO A 54 -18.20 -10.54 7.40
N ALA A 55 -18.46 -11.25 6.31
CA ALA A 55 -17.70 -11.04 5.10
C ALA A 55 -18.03 -9.61 4.70
N ASP A 56 -17.35 -8.66 5.33
CA ASP A 56 -17.30 -7.29 4.86
C ASP A 56 -17.06 -7.38 3.36
N ALA A 57 -17.71 -6.51 2.61
CA ALA A 57 -17.31 -6.23 1.24
C ALA A 57 -15.89 -5.64 1.31
N ALA A 58 -14.92 -6.49 1.60
CA ALA A 58 -13.55 -6.11 1.87
C ALA A 58 -13.05 -5.55 0.56
N GLY A 59 -12.82 -4.23 0.54
CA GLY A 59 -12.19 -3.58 -0.60
C GLY A 59 -10.95 -4.38 -1.01
N LYS A 60 -10.61 -4.38 -2.30
CA LYS A 60 -9.43 -5.11 -2.77
C LYS A 60 -8.23 -4.17 -2.81
N GLY A 61 -7.04 -4.71 -2.66
CA GLY A 61 -5.80 -4.03 -3.01
C GLY A 61 -5.02 -4.85 -4.02
N VAL A 62 -4.03 -4.21 -4.65
CA VAL A 62 -3.17 -4.82 -5.67
C VAL A 62 -1.76 -4.94 -5.11
N LEU A 63 -1.18 -6.13 -5.16
CA LEU A 63 0.22 -6.37 -4.82
C LEU A 63 1.06 -6.64 -6.07
N HIS A 64 2.26 -6.08 -6.10
CA HIS A 64 3.34 -6.45 -6.99
C HIS A 64 4.48 -7.00 -6.14
N VAL A 65 4.74 -8.30 -6.19
CA VAL A 65 5.81 -8.93 -5.40
C VAL A 65 7.09 -8.93 -6.21
N ILE A 66 8.16 -8.36 -5.69
CA ILE A 66 9.47 -8.30 -6.35
C ILE A 66 10.45 -9.22 -5.64
N GLN A 67 11.11 -10.08 -6.41
CA GLN A 67 12.18 -10.93 -5.93
C GLN A 67 13.50 -10.15 -6.01
N GLY A 68 14.07 -9.81 -4.86
CA GLY A 68 15.36 -9.12 -4.73
C GLY A 68 16.48 -9.93 -4.05
N LEU A 69 16.36 -11.26 -3.95
CA LEU A 69 17.43 -12.15 -3.45
C LEU A 69 18.17 -12.81 -4.63
N PRO A 70 19.41 -12.38 -4.96
CA PRO A 70 20.16 -12.94 -6.07
C PRO A 70 20.43 -14.44 -5.94
N GLY A 71 20.47 -15.13 -7.08
CA GLY A 71 20.82 -16.55 -7.17
C GLY A 71 19.78 -17.53 -6.60
N ARG A 72 18.61 -17.03 -6.20
CA ARG A 72 17.53 -17.83 -5.61
C ARG A 72 16.33 -17.91 -6.52
N SER A 73 15.57 -18.99 -6.38
CA SER A 73 14.30 -19.20 -7.07
C SER A 73 13.22 -19.44 -6.01
N LEU A 74 12.23 -18.54 -5.95
CA LEU A 74 11.26 -18.50 -4.86
C LEU A 74 9.84 -18.84 -5.33
N ASP A 75 9.15 -19.64 -4.53
CA ASP A 75 7.71 -19.80 -4.61
C ASP A 75 7.05 -18.73 -3.73
N ILE A 76 6.16 -17.94 -4.32
CA ILE A 76 5.46 -16.85 -3.63
C ILE A 76 4.05 -17.30 -3.30
N SER A 77 3.63 -17.11 -2.05
CA SER A 77 2.26 -17.35 -1.62
C SER A 77 1.70 -16.18 -0.83
N VAL A 78 0.40 -15.94 -0.98
CA VAL A 78 -0.38 -14.98 -0.17
C VAL A 78 -1.45 -15.76 0.57
N ASP A 79 -1.54 -15.58 1.89
CA ASP A 79 -2.48 -16.27 2.78
C ASP A 79 -2.44 -17.81 2.62
N GLY A 80 -1.24 -18.35 2.40
CA GLY A 80 -1.02 -19.80 2.19
C GLY A 80 -1.32 -20.31 0.78
N ARG A 81 -1.95 -19.52 -0.10
CA ARG A 81 -2.17 -19.86 -1.50
C ARG A 81 -0.95 -19.47 -2.34
N THR A 82 -0.30 -20.44 -2.99
CA THR A 82 0.79 -20.17 -3.94
C THR A 82 0.26 -19.38 -5.15
N VAL A 83 0.83 -18.21 -5.39
CA VAL A 83 0.48 -17.31 -6.50
C VAL A 83 1.48 -17.41 -7.65
N ALA A 84 2.73 -17.76 -7.36
CA ALA A 84 3.77 -18.00 -8.36
C ALA A 84 4.79 -19.03 -7.85
N ARG A 85 5.41 -19.77 -8.77
CA ARG A 85 6.47 -20.73 -8.47
C ARG A 85 7.74 -20.41 -9.24
N GLY A 86 8.88 -20.72 -8.65
CA GLY A 86 10.17 -20.63 -9.32
C GLY A 86 10.59 -19.21 -9.75
N VAL A 87 10.09 -18.18 -9.06
CA VAL A 87 10.34 -16.76 -9.38
C VAL A 87 11.82 -16.46 -9.22
N LYS A 88 12.47 -16.05 -10.30
CA LYS A 88 13.92 -15.78 -10.33
C LYS A 88 14.23 -14.41 -9.76
N ALA A 89 15.51 -14.18 -9.50
CA ALA A 89 15.98 -12.86 -9.09
C ALA A 89 15.67 -11.79 -10.12
N ALA A 90 15.28 -10.61 -9.62
CA ALA A 90 14.82 -9.44 -10.39
C ALA A 90 13.45 -9.57 -11.06
N GLU A 91 12.75 -10.71 -10.94
CA GLU A 91 11.40 -10.88 -11.48
C GLU A 91 10.34 -10.26 -10.58
N ILE A 92 9.21 -9.91 -11.21
CA ILE A 92 8.04 -9.33 -10.57
C ILE A 92 6.86 -10.26 -10.77
N VAL A 93 6.14 -10.56 -9.69
CA VAL A 93 4.88 -11.27 -9.68
C VAL A 93 3.73 -10.30 -9.46
N GLY A 94 2.75 -10.33 -10.34
CA GLY A 94 1.53 -9.53 -10.23
C GLY A 94 1.17 -8.82 -11.54
N PRO A 95 0.15 -7.95 -11.54
CA PRO A 95 -0.63 -7.52 -10.37
C PRO A 95 -1.40 -8.67 -9.71
N LEU A 96 -1.45 -8.69 -8.37
CA LEU A 96 -2.19 -9.67 -7.58
C LEU A 96 -3.33 -8.95 -6.84
N ASP A 97 -4.57 -9.29 -7.18
CA ASP A 97 -5.72 -8.83 -6.41
C ASP A 97 -5.82 -9.61 -5.10
N VAL A 98 -5.79 -8.89 -3.99
CA VAL A 98 -5.92 -9.45 -2.64
C VAL A 98 -6.97 -8.64 -1.89
N ALA A 99 -7.67 -9.28 -0.96
CA ALA A 99 -8.61 -8.53 -0.12
C ALA A 99 -7.84 -7.55 0.81
N ALA A 100 -8.47 -6.45 1.20
CA ALA A 100 -7.91 -5.52 2.17
C ALA A 100 -7.79 -6.19 3.55
N GLY A 101 -6.97 -5.60 4.42
CA GLY A 101 -6.62 -6.11 5.74
C GLY A 101 -5.20 -6.69 5.78
N GLN A 102 -4.94 -7.47 6.83
CA GLN A 102 -3.65 -8.13 7.02
C GLN A 102 -3.52 -9.33 6.10
N ARG A 103 -2.47 -9.35 5.26
CA ARG A 103 -2.19 -10.41 4.30
C ARG A 103 -0.82 -11.00 4.55
N LYS A 104 -0.76 -12.31 4.64
CA LYS A 104 0.48 -13.03 4.92
C LYS A 104 1.18 -13.36 3.62
N VAL A 105 2.31 -12.71 3.36
CA VAL A 105 3.16 -12.99 2.21
C VAL A 105 4.28 -13.92 2.66
N THR A 106 4.41 -15.06 1.99
CA THR A 106 5.46 -16.04 2.25
C THR A 106 6.24 -16.33 0.98
N ALA A 107 7.56 -16.33 1.08
CA ALA A 107 8.46 -16.80 0.04
C ALA A 107 9.12 -18.12 0.49
N ARG A 108 9.07 -19.14 -0.36
CA ARG A 108 9.65 -20.47 -0.11
C ARG A 108 10.69 -20.82 -1.16
N GLU A 109 11.65 -21.66 -0.81
CA GLU A 109 12.61 -22.26 -1.73
C GLU A 109 12.71 -23.75 -1.43
N GLY A 110 12.45 -24.60 -2.44
CA GLY A 110 12.43 -26.05 -2.24
C GLY A 110 11.48 -26.51 -1.13
N GLY A 111 10.34 -25.83 -0.96
CA GLY A 111 9.36 -26.12 0.09
C GLY A 111 9.68 -25.53 1.48
N LYS A 112 10.89 -25.02 1.71
CA LYS A 112 11.28 -24.39 2.98
C LYS A 112 10.92 -22.91 2.98
N VAL A 113 10.40 -22.41 4.11
CA VAL A 113 10.12 -20.96 4.26
C VAL A 113 11.43 -20.19 4.35
N VAL A 114 11.63 -19.28 3.39
CA VAL A 114 12.76 -18.34 3.38
C VAL A 114 12.42 -17.11 4.20
N ILE A 115 11.22 -16.58 4.01
CA ILE A 115 10.66 -15.49 4.80
C ILE A 115 9.13 -15.51 4.76
N GLU A 116 8.53 -15.10 5.86
CA GLU A 116 7.10 -14.84 5.99
C GLU A 116 6.89 -13.49 6.69
N ARG A 117 5.97 -12.67 6.17
CA ARG A 117 5.61 -11.39 6.78
C ARG A 117 4.14 -11.07 6.56
N VAL A 118 3.50 -10.49 7.57
CA VAL A 118 2.18 -9.88 7.43
C VAL A 118 2.34 -8.47 6.86
N VAL A 119 1.65 -8.20 5.76
CA VAL A 119 1.56 -6.92 5.06
C VAL A 119 0.16 -6.37 5.24
N THR A 120 0.03 -5.09 5.58
CA THR A 120 -1.27 -4.41 5.64
C THR A 120 -1.65 -3.92 4.25
N VAL A 121 -2.78 -4.41 3.73
CA VAL A 121 -3.31 -4.00 2.44
C VAL A 121 -4.54 -3.12 2.65
N GLY A 122 -4.50 -1.89 2.14
CA GLY A 122 -5.66 -0.99 2.18
C GLY A 122 -6.65 -1.31 1.06
N ALA A 123 -7.91 -0.92 1.24
CA ALA A 123 -8.87 -0.88 0.13
C ALA A 123 -8.37 0.08 -0.96
N ASP A 124 -8.49 -0.34 -2.21
CA ASP A 124 -8.02 0.34 -3.42
C ASP A 124 -6.53 0.71 -3.42
N SER A 125 -5.75 0.10 -2.52
CA SER A 125 -4.31 0.31 -2.44
C SER A 125 -3.58 -0.44 -3.56
N ASN A 126 -2.45 0.12 -3.99
CA ASN A 126 -1.50 -0.56 -4.87
C ASN A 126 -0.14 -0.55 -4.17
N LEU A 127 0.44 -1.72 -3.94
CA LEU A 127 1.66 -1.88 -3.16
C LEU A 127 2.69 -2.71 -3.90
N ASP A 128 3.94 -2.28 -3.85
CA ASP A 128 5.08 -3.15 -4.11
C ASP A 128 5.47 -3.87 -2.82
N VAL A 129 5.74 -5.17 -2.92
CA VAL A 129 6.19 -6.02 -1.81
C VAL A 129 7.52 -6.62 -2.22
N VAL A 130 8.62 -6.08 -1.71
CA VAL A 130 9.97 -6.47 -2.12
C VAL A 130 10.56 -7.44 -1.11
N VAL A 131 10.90 -8.63 -1.56
CA VAL A 131 11.68 -9.60 -0.79
C VAL A 131 13.15 -9.32 -1.05
N HIS A 132 13.88 -8.78 -0.09
CA HIS A 132 15.28 -8.39 -0.29
C HIS A 132 16.16 -8.70 0.93
N ARG A 133 17.46 -8.49 0.79
CA ARG A 133 18.40 -8.61 1.91
C ARG A 133 18.52 -7.26 2.64
N PRO A 134 18.65 -7.27 3.98
CA PRO A 134 18.99 -6.07 4.72
C PRO A 134 20.43 -5.61 4.41
N ALA A 135 20.81 -4.41 4.88
CA ALA A 135 22.16 -3.86 4.69
C ALA A 135 23.27 -4.80 5.19
N ALA A 136 23.01 -5.59 6.23
CA ALA A 136 23.90 -6.64 6.70
C ALA A 136 23.71 -7.90 5.82
N PRO A 137 24.64 -8.24 4.91
CA PRO A 137 24.41 -9.25 3.86
C PRO A 137 24.25 -10.69 4.37
N THR A 138 24.71 -10.96 5.60
CA THR A 138 24.59 -12.24 6.30
C THR A 138 23.30 -12.39 7.11
N ALA A 139 22.56 -11.30 7.32
CA ALA A 139 21.30 -11.34 8.06
C ALA A 139 20.19 -11.96 7.20
N ALA A 140 19.16 -12.47 7.88
CA ALA A 140 18.00 -13.06 7.21
C ALA A 140 17.34 -12.04 6.25
N PRO A 141 16.76 -12.51 5.12
CA PRO A 141 15.97 -11.67 4.24
C PRO A 141 14.89 -10.88 4.99
N VAL A 142 14.43 -9.79 4.38
CA VAL A 142 13.34 -8.95 4.87
C VAL A 142 12.30 -8.75 3.76
N ILE A 143 11.09 -8.36 4.15
CA ILE A 143 10.04 -7.90 3.24
C ILE A 143 9.75 -6.44 3.56
N THR A 144 9.92 -5.57 2.56
CA THR A 144 9.59 -4.14 2.64
C THR A 144 8.50 -3.81 1.64
N THR A 145 7.56 -2.95 2.04
CA THR A 145 6.41 -2.58 1.23
C THR A 145 6.43 -1.11 0.86
N TYR A 146 6.09 -0.79 -0.38
CA TYR A 146 6.04 0.58 -0.89
C TYR A 146 4.69 0.88 -1.51
N ALA A 147 4.00 1.93 -1.05
CA ALA A 147 2.68 2.29 -1.54
C ALA A 147 2.75 3.10 -2.83
N ASN A 148 2.24 2.56 -3.93
CA ASN A 148 2.27 3.20 -5.24
C ASN A 148 1.28 4.36 -5.30
N LYS A 149 1.79 5.57 -5.54
CA LYS A 149 0.96 6.76 -5.71
C LYS A 149 0.46 6.81 -7.15
N LEU A 150 -0.80 6.45 -7.34
CA LEU A 150 -1.45 6.40 -8.66
C LEU A 150 -2.20 7.69 -9.01
N THR A 151 -1.89 8.78 -8.32
CA THR A 151 -2.46 10.11 -8.58
C THR A 151 -2.03 10.60 -9.96
N GLY A 152 -2.89 11.41 -10.59
CA GLY A 152 -2.60 11.93 -11.92
C GLY A 152 -1.39 12.85 -11.97
N ILE A 153 -0.73 12.90 -13.12
CA ILE A 153 0.50 13.66 -13.34
C ILE A 153 0.41 14.55 -14.59
N PRO A 154 1.12 15.71 -14.66
CA PRO A 154 1.18 16.51 -15.88
C PRO A 154 1.65 15.69 -17.10
N LYS A 155 1.10 16.00 -18.28
CA LYS A 155 1.26 15.20 -19.52
C LYS A 155 2.69 15.07 -20.02
N ASP A 156 3.58 15.99 -19.64
CA ASP A 156 4.99 16.05 -20.00
C ASP A 156 5.93 15.47 -18.93
N LYS A 157 5.37 15.02 -17.79
CA LYS A 157 6.12 14.54 -16.64
C LYS A 157 5.86 13.06 -16.34
N ALA A 158 6.75 12.49 -15.56
CA ALA A 158 6.68 11.14 -15.05
C ALA A 158 6.94 11.14 -13.54
N ALA A 159 6.31 10.20 -12.83
CA ALA A 159 6.65 9.91 -11.46
C ALA A 159 7.72 8.82 -11.44
N LEU A 160 8.65 8.93 -10.51
CA LEU A 160 9.70 7.98 -10.30
C LEU A 160 9.75 7.62 -8.82
N ARG A 161 9.75 6.31 -8.53
CA ARG A 161 10.16 5.77 -7.25
C ARG A 161 11.51 5.08 -7.40
N VAL A 162 12.45 5.39 -6.52
CA VAL A 162 13.71 4.65 -6.39
C VAL A 162 13.80 4.07 -4.99
N ALA A 163 13.91 2.75 -4.89
CA ALA A 163 14.01 2.02 -3.63
C ALA A 163 15.40 1.38 -3.50
N HIS A 164 16.06 1.63 -2.38
CA HIS A 164 17.34 1.00 -2.05
C HIS A 164 17.07 -0.33 -1.36
N THR A 165 17.03 -1.42 -2.13
CA THR A 165 16.81 -2.78 -1.59
C THR A 165 18.05 -3.68 -1.66
N ALA A 166 19.19 -3.13 -2.09
CA ALA A 166 20.47 -3.83 -2.16
C ALA A 166 21.11 -3.97 -0.77
N ALA A 167 21.82 -5.08 -0.52
CA ALA A 167 22.52 -5.39 0.73
C ALA A 167 23.80 -4.55 0.88
N VAL A 168 23.61 -3.24 1.02
CA VAL A 168 24.65 -2.24 1.18
C VAL A 168 24.19 -1.29 2.28
N GLY A 169 25.15 -0.67 2.97
CA GLY A 169 24.87 0.47 3.82
C GLY A 169 24.28 1.66 3.05
N PRO A 170 24.09 2.82 3.71
CA PRO A 170 23.52 3.99 3.05
C PRO A 170 24.28 4.39 1.79
N ALA A 171 23.53 4.81 0.77
CA ALA A 171 24.05 5.14 -0.54
C ALA A 171 23.54 6.48 -1.06
N ASP A 172 24.36 7.14 -1.88
CA ASP A 172 23.96 8.32 -2.63
C ASP A 172 23.54 7.90 -4.04
N ILE A 173 22.40 8.42 -4.49
CA ILE A 173 21.88 8.23 -5.84
C ILE A 173 22.25 9.46 -6.65
N ARG A 174 23.10 9.25 -7.66
CA ARG A 174 23.56 10.30 -8.56
C ARG A 174 22.82 10.20 -9.89
N VAL A 175 22.36 11.34 -10.38
CA VAL A 175 21.68 11.49 -11.66
C VAL A 175 22.45 12.49 -12.51
N ASN A 176 22.84 12.08 -13.72
CA ASN A 176 23.67 12.86 -14.62
C ASN A 176 24.94 13.40 -13.93
N GLY A 177 25.56 12.55 -13.09
CA GLY A 177 26.79 12.85 -12.36
C GLY A 177 26.63 13.68 -11.08
N LYS A 178 25.42 14.15 -10.74
CA LYS A 178 25.15 14.94 -9.52
C LYS A 178 24.39 14.12 -8.48
N VAL A 179 24.75 14.24 -7.21
CA VAL A 179 23.98 13.63 -6.10
C VAL A 179 22.61 14.29 -6.05
N LEU A 180 21.56 13.51 -6.31
CA LEU A 180 20.17 13.98 -6.22
C LEU A 180 19.54 13.57 -4.89
N PHE A 181 19.91 12.38 -4.40
CA PHE A 181 19.48 11.87 -3.12
C PHE A 181 20.68 11.35 -2.36
N ALA A 182 20.84 11.80 -1.12
CA ALA A 182 21.96 11.44 -0.27
C ALA A 182 21.52 10.55 0.89
N ASN A 183 22.43 9.68 1.32
CA ASN A 183 22.29 8.86 2.53
C ASN A 183 21.00 8.02 2.56
N VAL A 184 20.64 7.40 1.43
CA VAL A 184 19.45 6.54 1.31
C VAL A 184 19.78 5.19 1.91
N ALA A 185 19.12 4.82 3.00
CA ALA A 185 19.37 3.55 3.69
C ALA A 185 18.67 2.35 3.01
N ASN A 186 19.17 1.15 3.27
CA ASN A 186 18.50 -0.08 2.83
C ASN A 186 17.06 -0.15 3.36
N GLY A 187 16.12 -0.47 2.48
CA GLY A 187 14.69 -0.47 2.75
C GLY A 187 14.02 0.88 2.48
N GLU A 188 14.75 1.98 2.35
CA GLU A 188 14.15 3.28 2.05
C GLU A 188 13.84 3.44 0.56
N SER A 189 12.87 4.31 0.29
CA SER A 189 12.50 4.71 -1.07
C SER A 189 12.21 6.19 -1.16
N LEU A 190 12.40 6.73 -2.35
CA LEU A 190 12.19 8.14 -2.67
C LEU A 190 11.25 8.25 -3.85
N ASP A 191 10.34 9.22 -3.78
CA ASP A 191 9.42 9.58 -4.86
C ASP A 191 9.79 10.95 -5.42
N VAL A 192 9.83 11.08 -6.75
CA VAL A 192 10.08 12.34 -7.43
C VAL A 192 9.27 12.43 -8.72
N VAL A 193 8.89 13.65 -9.10
CA VAL A 193 8.27 13.92 -10.39
C VAL A 193 9.26 14.68 -11.26
N VAL A 194 9.57 14.13 -12.43
CA VAL A 194 10.59 14.64 -13.35
C VAL A 194 10.02 14.79 -14.77
N PRO A 195 10.61 15.64 -15.62
CA PRO A 195 10.34 15.60 -17.06
C PRO A 195 10.57 14.20 -17.63
N ALA A 196 9.82 13.83 -18.67
CA ALA A 196 10.13 12.61 -19.39
C ALA A 196 11.48 12.74 -20.12
N GLY A 197 12.25 11.65 -20.16
CA GLY A 197 13.59 11.64 -20.72
C GLY A 197 14.37 10.40 -20.30
N THR A 198 15.63 10.32 -20.73
CA THR A 198 16.55 9.29 -20.27
C THR A 198 17.56 9.91 -19.32
N TYR A 199 17.71 9.31 -18.14
CA TYR A 199 18.61 9.78 -17.09
C TYR A 199 19.75 8.80 -16.89
N SER A 200 20.99 9.28 -16.78
CA SER A 200 22.11 8.44 -16.37
C SER A 200 22.14 8.35 -14.85
N VAL A 201 21.89 7.17 -14.30
CA VAL A 201 21.81 6.95 -12.85
C VAL A 201 22.95 6.06 -12.38
N GLU A 202 23.61 6.46 -11.30
CA GLU A 202 24.60 5.65 -10.60
C GLU A 202 24.37 5.70 -9.09
N ILE A 203 24.76 4.65 -8.39
CA ILE A 203 24.67 4.53 -6.93
C ILE A 203 26.08 4.33 -6.37
N VAL A 204 26.42 5.13 -5.37
CA VAL A 204 27.72 5.15 -4.69
C VAL A 204 27.50 5.06 -3.17
N PRO A 205 28.50 4.65 -2.37
CA PRO A 205 28.37 4.74 -0.91
C PRO A 205 28.09 6.18 -0.48
N ALA A 206 27.32 6.36 0.60
CA ALA A 206 26.97 7.70 1.07
C ALA A 206 28.22 8.56 1.36
N GLY A 207 28.23 9.78 0.84
CA GLY A 207 29.36 10.72 0.97
C GLY A 207 30.60 10.38 0.14
N ALA A 208 30.55 9.33 -0.68
CA ALA A 208 31.65 8.91 -1.55
C ALA A 208 31.33 9.14 -3.02
N THR A 209 32.38 9.22 -3.85
CA THR A 209 32.26 9.26 -5.32
C THR A 209 32.69 7.96 -5.99
N SER A 210 33.33 7.06 -5.22
CA SER A 210 33.80 5.75 -5.67
C SER A 210 33.94 4.77 -4.48
N PRO A 211 33.91 3.44 -4.72
CA PRO A 211 33.60 2.80 -5.99
C PRO A 211 32.12 2.98 -6.37
N VAL A 212 31.83 3.00 -7.67
CA VAL A 212 30.44 2.94 -8.15
C VAL A 212 29.92 1.54 -7.88
N ILE A 213 28.85 1.46 -7.09
CA ILE A 213 28.26 0.20 -6.65
C ILE A 213 27.30 -0.34 -7.72
N LEU A 214 26.61 0.56 -8.41
CA LEU A 214 25.67 0.24 -9.47
C LEU A 214 25.62 1.38 -10.49
N GLY A 215 25.72 1.05 -11.77
CA GLY A 215 25.69 2.02 -12.87
C GLY A 215 27.08 2.37 -13.44
N PRO A 216 27.15 3.35 -14.34
CA PRO A 216 26.05 4.18 -14.82
C PRO A 216 25.01 3.38 -15.62
N LEU A 217 23.73 3.57 -15.31
CA LEU A 217 22.58 2.94 -15.97
C LEU A 217 21.75 4.01 -16.68
N ALA A 218 21.49 3.82 -17.97
CA ALA A 218 20.53 4.64 -18.71
C ALA A 218 19.11 4.25 -18.31
N LEU A 219 18.42 5.12 -17.58
CA LEU A 219 17.06 4.92 -17.11
C LEU A 219 16.07 5.71 -17.98
N PRO A 220 15.32 5.03 -18.87
CA PRO A 220 14.26 5.69 -19.63
C PRO A 220 13.04 5.96 -18.73
N VAL A 221 12.61 7.21 -18.69
CA VAL A 221 11.48 7.68 -17.88
C VAL A 221 10.42 8.26 -18.82
N LYS A 222 9.25 7.61 -18.89
CA LYS A 222 8.18 7.92 -19.84
C LYS A 222 7.10 8.79 -19.21
N ALA A 223 6.67 9.84 -19.93
CA ALA A 223 5.59 10.72 -19.48
C ALA A 223 4.28 9.97 -19.21
N GLY A 224 3.58 10.34 -18.14
CA GLY A 224 2.31 9.70 -17.74
C GLY A 224 2.46 8.34 -17.07
N TYR A 225 3.67 7.98 -16.61
CA TYR A 225 3.92 6.74 -15.88
C TYR A 225 4.55 7.01 -14.51
N LEU A 226 4.25 6.13 -13.56
CA LEU A 226 5.05 5.89 -12.37
C LEU A 226 6.08 4.81 -12.72
N THR A 227 7.33 5.21 -12.90
CA THR A 227 8.47 4.29 -13.03
C THR A 227 8.95 3.92 -11.64
N ARG A 228 9.11 2.64 -11.35
CA ARG A 228 9.55 2.11 -10.06
C ARG A 228 10.85 1.36 -10.28
N VAL A 229 11.86 1.71 -9.51
CA VAL A 229 13.23 1.23 -9.65
C VAL A 229 13.67 0.64 -8.32
N PHE A 230 14.07 -0.63 -8.33
CA PHE A 230 14.54 -1.35 -7.15
C PHE A 230 15.98 -1.77 -7.37
N ALA A 231 16.92 -1.16 -6.63
CA ALA A 231 18.29 -1.63 -6.60
C ALA A 231 18.35 -2.88 -5.71
N ILE A 232 18.84 -4.00 -6.22
CA ILE A 232 18.88 -5.28 -5.50
C ILE A 232 20.28 -5.90 -5.59
N GLY A 233 20.50 -6.90 -4.73
CA GLY A 233 21.73 -7.67 -4.69
C GLY A 233 22.82 -7.08 -3.81
N GLU A 234 24.05 -7.55 -3.99
CA GLU A 234 25.18 -7.22 -3.14
C GLU A 234 26.45 -6.96 -3.97
N PRO A 235 27.23 -5.90 -3.66
CA PRO A 235 28.43 -5.53 -4.43
C PRO A 235 29.58 -6.51 -4.27
N ASN A 236 29.86 -6.93 -3.03
CA ASN A 236 30.96 -7.85 -2.72
C ASN A 236 30.79 -9.21 -3.41
N SER A 237 29.54 -9.68 -3.48
CA SER A 237 29.15 -10.90 -4.19
C SER A 237 28.97 -10.70 -5.70
N LYS A 238 29.19 -9.49 -6.24
CA LYS A 238 28.99 -9.12 -7.65
C LYS A 238 27.61 -9.52 -8.20
N THR A 239 26.58 -9.33 -7.38
CA THR A 239 25.18 -9.68 -7.71
C THR A 239 24.27 -8.47 -7.84
N MET A 240 24.86 -7.27 -7.89
CA MET A 240 24.10 -6.03 -8.05
C MET A 240 23.29 -6.05 -9.33
N ASN A 241 22.00 -5.73 -9.21
CA ASN A 241 21.07 -5.65 -10.33
C ASN A 241 20.00 -4.58 -10.06
N VAL A 242 19.24 -4.22 -11.09
CA VAL A 242 18.12 -3.29 -11.00
C VAL A 242 16.89 -3.93 -11.61
N THR A 243 15.79 -3.88 -10.87
CA THR A 243 14.46 -4.16 -11.41
C THR A 243 13.76 -2.83 -11.71
N VAL A 244 13.34 -2.65 -12.96
CA VAL A 244 12.57 -1.46 -13.41
C VAL A 244 11.20 -1.91 -13.88
N THR A 245 10.15 -1.24 -13.43
CA THR A 245 8.78 -1.49 -13.90
C THR A 245 7.96 -0.20 -13.85
N SER A 246 6.96 -0.09 -14.72
CA SER A 246 6.16 1.12 -14.84
C SER A 246 4.66 0.84 -14.69
N LEU A 247 3.95 1.76 -14.03
CA LEU A 247 2.50 1.80 -13.97
C LEU A 247 2.00 3.04 -14.70
N ARG A 248 0.94 2.91 -15.50
CA ARG A 248 0.33 4.07 -16.16
C ARG A 248 -0.42 4.92 -15.14
N LEU A 249 -0.24 6.23 -15.21
CA LEU A 249 -0.95 7.20 -14.39
C LEU A 249 -2.01 7.94 -15.22
N PRO A 250 -3.11 8.38 -14.60
CA PRO A 250 -4.01 9.32 -15.24
C PRO A 250 -3.29 10.66 -15.48
N SER A 251 -3.77 11.46 -16.44
CA SER A 251 -3.27 12.83 -16.60
C SER A 251 -3.90 13.75 -15.56
N ALA A 252 -3.11 14.66 -15.00
CA ALA A 252 -3.59 15.77 -14.17
C ALA A 252 -3.45 17.10 -14.90
N GLY A 253 -4.43 17.98 -14.68
CA GLY A 253 -4.50 19.32 -15.28
C GLY A 253 -5.46 19.42 -16.48
N SER A 254 -5.99 20.62 -16.70
CA SER A 254 -6.70 20.94 -17.95
C SER A 254 -5.71 21.03 -19.11
N ASP A 255 -6.18 20.80 -20.32
CA ASP A 255 -5.37 21.02 -21.51
C ASP A 255 -4.76 22.42 -21.51
N ARG A 256 -3.53 22.54 -22.04
CA ARG A 256 -2.91 23.84 -22.26
C ARG A 256 -3.88 24.68 -23.09
N PRO A 257 -4.25 25.91 -22.66
CA PRO A 257 -5.15 26.75 -23.44
C PRO A 257 -4.56 26.97 -24.83
N ASN A 258 -5.28 26.51 -25.86
CA ASN A 258 -4.85 26.66 -27.25
C ASN A 258 -4.87 28.13 -27.70
N LEU A 259 -5.65 28.97 -27.03
CA LEU A 259 -5.82 30.37 -27.33
C LEU A 259 -6.00 31.14 -26.02
N VAL A 260 -5.11 32.08 -25.75
CA VAL A 260 -5.34 33.14 -24.75
C VAL A 260 -5.63 34.39 -25.55
N ASN A 261 -6.91 34.77 -25.63
CA ASN A 261 -7.33 35.96 -26.37
C ASN A 261 -6.95 37.19 -25.54
N THR A 262 -5.84 37.87 -25.88
CA THR A 262 -5.31 39.01 -25.13
C THR A 262 -6.06 40.32 -25.34
N GLY A 263 -7.26 40.26 -25.94
CA GLY A 263 -8.05 41.44 -26.27
C GLY A 263 -7.45 42.22 -27.45
N THR A 264 -8.32 42.68 -28.35
CA THR A 264 -7.92 43.62 -29.40
C THR A 264 -7.78 44.99 -28.75
N GLY A 265 -6.55 45.46 -28.51
CA GLY A 265 -6.24 46.75 -27.85
C GLY A 265 -6.73 48.02 -28.58
N GLY A 266 -7.78 47.94 -29.39
CA GLY A 266 -8.29 49.01 -30.25
C GLY A 266 -9.49 49.79 -29.71
N GLN A 267 -9.99 49.49 -28.50
CA GLN A 267 -11.12 50.25 -27.92
C GLN A 267 -10.78 51.72 -27.61
N ALA A 268 -9.50 52.09 -27.59
CA ALA A 268 -9.04 53.49 -27.48
C ALA A 268 -8.90 54.20 -28.84
N ALA A 269 -8.81 53.46 -29.95
CA ALA A 269 -8.68 54.05 -31.30
C ALA A 269 -10.00 54.62 -31.83
N GLY A 270 -11.15 54.12 -31.32
CA GLY A 270 -12.47 54.66 -31.63
C GLY A 270 -12.80 56.01 -30.97
N LEU A 271 -11.97 56.47 -30.01
CA LEU A 271 -12.15 57.76 -29.33
C LEU A 271 -11.30 58.89 -29.93
N VAL A 272 -10.27 58.57 -30.74
CA VAL A 272 -9.39 59.57 -31.37
C VAL A 272 -9.82 59.94 -32.79
N ASN A 273 -10.70 59.14 -33.41
CA ASN A 273 -11.29 59.41 -34.74
C ASN A 273 -12.80 59.68 -34.66
N GLY A 274 -13.28 60.22 -33.53
CA GLY A 274 -14.61 60.80 -33.44
C GLY A 274 -14.61 62.17 -34.09
N GLU A 275 -14.93 62.21 -35.38
CA GLU A 275 -15.25 63.42 -36.12
C GLU A 275 -16.17 64.34 -35.30
N GLN A 276 -15.78 65.61 -35.21
CA GLN A 276 -16.59 66.68 -34.66
C GLN A 276 -17.93 66.75 -35.41
N SER A 277 -18.98 66.20 -34.81
CA SER A 277 -20.36 66.59 -35.13
C SER A 277 -20.79 67.69 -34.15
N PRO A 278 -21.23 68.87 -34.62
CA PRO A 278 -21.75 69.90 -33.74
C PRO A 278 -23.20 69.57 -33.32
N VAL A 279 -23.62 70.10 -32.16
CA VAL A 279 -25.02 70.19 -31.65
C VAL A 279 -25.53 68.90 -30.96
N ALA A 280 -26.06 68.80 -29.72
CA ALA A 280 -26.34 69.68 -28.56
C ALA A 280 -26.55 68.78 -27.30
N PRO A 281 -26.49 69.31 -26.06
CA PRO A 281 -26.56 68.51 -24.83
C PRO A 281 -28.02 68.30 -24.38
N ILE A 282 -28.45 67.04 -24.19
CA ILE A 282 -29.73 66.75 -23.53
C ILE A 282 -29.50 65.84 -22.32
N ALA A 283 -29.57 66.49 -21.16
CA ALA A 283 -30.24 66.09 -19.93
C ALA A 283 -30.03 64.66 -19.37
N LEU A 284 -29.16 64.60 -18.37
CA LEU A 284 -29.40 63.97 -17.07
C LEU A 284 -30.86 64.25 -16.59
N VAL A 285 -31.68 63.22 -16.33
CA VAL A 285 -32.66 63.15 -15.21
C VAL A 285 -33.29 61.74 -15.09
N ALA A 286 -33.10 61.16 -13.90
CA ALA A 286 -33.96 60.30 -13.06
C ALA A 286 -35.05 59.37 -13.65
N LEU A 287 -35.07 58.13 -13.13
CA LEU A 287 -36.23 57.66 -12.35
C LEU A 287 -35.85 56.55 -11.33
N LEU A 288 -35.60 56.98 -10.10
CA LEU A 288 -35.89 56.23 -8.88
C LEU A 288 -37.42 56.25 -8.69
N LEU A 289 -38.06 55.11 -8.41
CA LEU A 289 -39.05 54.93 -7.32
C LEU A 289 -39.87 53.63 -7.42
N VAL A 290 -39.93 52.95 -6.26
CA VAL A 290 -41.08 52.21 -5.68
C VAL A 290 -41.29 50.74 -6.07
N GLY A 291 -41.16 49.90 -5.04
CA GLY A 291 -41.67 48.53 -5.07
C GLY A 291 -41.35 47.68 -3.83
N ALA A 292 -41.28 48.26 -2.62
CA ALA A 292 -41.33 47.48 -1.39
C ALA A 292 -42.78 47.09 -1.11
N SER A 293 -43.08 45.79 -1.10
CA SER A 293 -44.31 45.25 -0.52
C SER A 293 -44.00 43.92 0.15
N LEU A 294 -44.02 44.00 1.48
CA LEU A 294 -44.03 42.89 2.43
C LEU A 294 -45.13 41.85 2.13
N LEU A 295 -44.88 40.59 2.51
CA LEU A 295 -45.70 39.71 3.37
C LEU A 295 -45.37 38.23 3.06
N THR A 296 -44.57 37.56 3.90
CA THR A 296 -45.01 36.57 4.94
C THR A 296 -45.66 35.30 4.35
N ILE A 297 -45.29 34.05 4.67
CA ILE A 297 -45.17 33.41 5.99
C ILE A 297 -44.62 31.96 5.78
N ARG A 298 -43.81 31.48 6.76
CA ARG A 298 -43.63 30.12 7.33
C ARG A 298 -43.77 28.89 6.39
N LYS A 299 -42.98 27.81 6.53
CA LYS A 299 -42.73 27.08 7.79
C LYS A 299 -41.67 25.98 7.56
N VAL A 300 -40.87 25.79 8.59
CA VAL A 300 -39.94 24.70 8.90
C VAL A 300 -40.60 23.32 8.80
N VAL A 301 -39.87 22.27 8.37
CA VAL A 301 -39.46 21.10 9.18
C VAL A 301 -38.69 20.05 8.34
N ARG A 302 -37.59 19.61 8.97
CA ARG A 302 -36.63 18.52 8.71
C ARG A 302 -37.21 17.18 8.21
N ARG A 303 -36.37 16.43 7.49
CA ARG A 303 -35.65 15.26 8.05
C ARG A 303 -34.23 15.23 7.53
#